data_AF-A0ABD0Q7D1-F1
#
_entry.id   AF-A0ABD0Q7D1-F1
#
_cell.length_a   1.000
_cell.length_b   1.000
_cell.length_c   1.000
_cell.angle_alpha   90.00
_cell.angle_beta   90.00
_cell.angle_gamma   90.00
#
_symmetry.space_group_name_H-M   'P 1'
#
loop_
_entity.id
_entity.type
_entity.pdbx_description
1 polymer ?
#
loop_
_entity_poly.entity_id
_entity_poly.type
_entity_poly.pdbx_seq_one_letter_code
_entity_poly.pdbx_strand_id
1 'polypeptide(L)' 'YRHWHADLRPDDTPLEAGLAFTCKMKTSIPFLGRQALEAQKAKGLRRRIICFTVD' A
#
# COMPACT_ATOMS: atom_id res chain seq x y z
N TYR A 1 -12.16 -5.24 -3.52
CA TYR A 1 -12.13 -3.86 -4.05
C TYR A 1 -11.89 -2.90 -2.89
N ARG A 2 -11.43 -1.68 -3.15
CA ARG A 2 -11.12 -0.71 -2.09
C ARG A 2 -11.64 0.67 -2.51
N HIS A 3 -12.42 1.31 -1.65
CA HIS A 3 -13.11 2.55 -1.99
C HIS A 3 -12.33 3.79 -1.54
N TRP A 4 -12.04 4.70 -2.47
CA TRP A 4 -11.38 5.97 -2.15
C TRP A 4 -12.22 6.80 -1.16
N HIS A 5 -11.59 7.41 -0.15
CA HIS A 5 -12.20 8.13 0.98
C HIS A 5 -12.94 7.33 2.06
N ALA A 6 -13.32 6.07 1.82
CA ALA A 6 -13.89 5.22 2.87
C ALA A 6 -12.84 4.26 3.44
N ASP A 7 -12.12 3.63 2.51
CA ASP A 7 -11.15 2.60 2.81
C ASP A 7 -9.71 3.07 2.68
N LEU A 8 -9.49 4.07 1.82
CA LEU A 8 -8.19 4.64 1.46
C LEU A 8 -8.24 6.15 1.62
N ARG A 9 -7.18 6.71 2.16
CA ARG A 9 -6.96 8.14 2.31
C ARG A 9 -5.60 8.52 1.71
N PRO A 10 -5.33 9.81 1.51
CA PRO A 10 -4.03 10.28 0.99
C PRO A 10 -2.82 9.88 1.84
N ASP A 11 -3.00 9.55 3.12
CA ASP A 11 -1.94 9.11 4.01
C ASP A 11 -1.68 7.60 3.98
N ASP A 12 -2.56 6.81 3.35
CA ASP A 12 -2.42 5.36 3.27
C ASP A 12 -1.54 4.99 2.07
N THR A 13 -0.53 4.14 2.29
CA THR A 13 0.32 3.68 1.19
C THR A 13 -0.25 2.43 0.53
N PRO A 14 0.04 2.18 -0.77
CA PRO A 14 -0.31 0.93 -1.44
C PRO A 14 0.14 -0.33 -0.71
N LEU A 15 1.23 -0.27 0.06
CA LEU A 15 1.69 -1.40 0.87
C LEU A 15 0.81 -1.63 2.10
N GLU A 16 0.43 -0.58 2.81
CA GLU A 16 -0.46 -0.65 3.99
C GLU A 16 -1.88 -1.07 3.61
N ALA A 17 -2.32 -0.66 2.41
CA ALA A 17 -3.61 -0.99 1.85
C ALA A 17 -3.75 -2.40 1.27
N GLY A 18 -2.68 -3.19 1.24
CA GLY A 18 -2.67 -4.50 0.56
C GLY A 18 -2.76 -4.41 -0.98
N LEU A 19 -2.48 -3.24 -1.54
CA LEU A 19 -2.52 -2.96 -2.98
C LEU A 19 -1.13 -3.05 -3.65
N ALA A 20 -0.13 -3.59 -2.96
CA ALA A 20 1.24 -3.73 -3.47
C ALA A 20 1.34 -4.41 -4.84
N PHE A 21 0.38 -5.29 -5.17
CA PHE A 21 0.34 -6.02 -6.43
C PHE A 21 0.08 -5.14 -7.66
N THR A 22 -0.48 -3.94 -7.48
CA THR A 22 -0.73 -2.99 -8.58
C THR A 22 0.51 -2.16 -8.91
N CYS A 23 1.48 -2.07 -7.99
CA CYS A 23 2.71 -1.30 -8.18
C CYS A 23 3.78 -2.11 -8.93
N LYS A 24 4.46 -1.48 -9.91
CA LYS A 24 5.55 -2.08 -10.69
C LYS A 24 6.86 -2.15 -9.90
N MET A 25 6.87 -2.90 -8.80
CA MET A 25 8.02 -3.05 -7.90
C MET A 25 9.06 -4.07 -8.39
N LYS A 26 8.69 -4.95 -9.33
CA LYS A 26 9.57 -6.02 -9.85
C LYS A 26 10.41 -5.58 -11.06
N THR A 27 10.01 -4.49 -11.72
CA THR A 27 10.73 -3.94 -12.88
C THR A 27 11.43 -2.66 -12.47
N SER A 28 12.33 -2.14 -13.31
CA SER A 28 13.04 -0.86 -13.10
C SER A 28 12.25 0.36 -13.58
N ILE A 29 10.97 0.21 -13.92
CA ILE A 29 10.14 1.31 -14.45
C ILE A 29 9.92 2.36 -13.35
N PRO A 30 10.35 3.63 -13.56
CA PRO A 30 10.13 4.68 -12.57
C PRO A 30 8.66 5.08 -12.50
N PHE A 31 8.18 5.36 -11.29
CA PHE A 31 6.85 5.94 -11.04
C PHE A 31 6.88 6.79 -9.77
N LEU A 32 5.90 7.68 -9.63
CA LEU A 32 5.79 8.58 -8.49
C LEU A 32 5.64 7.78 -7.18
N GLY A 33 6.50 8.05 -6.20
CA GLY A 33 6.46 7.38 -4.89
C GLY A 33 7.18 6.02 -4.83
N ARG A 34 7.82 5.55 -5.91
CA ARG A 34 8.57 4.29 -5.93
C ARG A 34 9.63 4.20 -4.83
N GLN A 35 10.51 5.21 -4.74
CA GLN A 35 11.59 5.23 -3.74
C GLN A 35 11.03 5.21 -2.31
N ALA A 36 9.91 5.92 -2.07
CA ALA A 36 9.25 5.91 -0.77
C ALA A 36 8.70 4.51 -0.43
N LEU A 37 8.11 3.80 -1.40
CA LEU A 37 7.64 2.43 -1.21
C LEU A 37 8.78 1.43 -0.99
N GLU A 38 9.90 1.58 -1.70
CA GLU A 38 11.10 0.75 -1.49
C GLU A 38 11.65 0.93 -0.07
N ALA A 39 11.79 2.18 0.38
CA ALA A 39 12.21 2.51 1.74
C ALA A 39 11.23 2.00 2.81
N GLN A 40 9.91 2.13 2.57
CA GLN A 40 8.88 1.64 3.49
C GLN A 40 8.91 0.11 3.59
N LYS A 41 9.11 -0.59 2.46
CA LYS A 41 9.23 -2.05 2.43
C LYS A 41 10.46 -2.52 3.20
N ALA A 42 11.60 -1.82 3.07
CA ALA A 42 12.81 -2.13 3.82
C ALA A 42 12.68 -1.88 5.33
N LYS A 43 11.98 -0.81 5.74
CA LYS A 43 11.74 -0.48 7.16
C LYS A 43 10.67 -1.35 7.83
N GLY A 44 9.80 -1.98 7.04
CA GLY A 44 8.64 -2.72 7.54
C GLY A 44 7.40 -1.83 7.76
N LEU A 45 6.22 -2.45 7.69
CA LEU A 45 4.93 -1.76 7.81
C LEU A 45 4.51 -1.67 9.28
N ARG A 46 4.04 -0.48 9.70
CA ARG A 46 3.56 -0.24 11.08
C ARG A 46 2.06 -0.48 11.24
N ARG A 47 1.30 -0.35 10.15
CA ARG A 47 -0.14 -0.56 10.09
C ARG A 47 -0.51 -1.28 8.80
N ARG A 48 -1.63 -2.00 8.83
CA ARG A 48 -2.24 -2.62 7.65
C ARG A 48 -3.75 -2.55 7.74
N ILE A 49 -4.36 -2.40 6.58
CA ILE A 49 -5.80 -2.55 6.42
C ILE A 49 -6.14 -4.04 6.39
N ILE A 50 -7.12 -4.45 7.19
CA ILE A 50 -7.60 -5.84 7.28
C ILE A 50 -9.13 -5.88 7.32
N CYS A 51 -9.68 -7.05 7.03
CA CYS A 51 -11.11 -7.32 7.16
C CYS A 51 -11.36 -8.14 8.43
N PHE A 52 -12.36 -7.72 9.20
CA PHE A 52 -12.86 -8.47 10.35
C PHE A 52 -14.17 -9.15 9.99
N THR A 53 -14.44 -10.28 10.64
CA THR A 53 -15.73 -10.96 10.62
C THR A 53 -16.26 -10.98 12.06
N VAL A 54 -17.55 -10.76 12.22
CA VAL A 54 -18.23 -10.77 13.54
C VAL A 54 -19.13 -12.00 13.58
N ASP A 55 -19.25 -12.62 14.75
CA ASP A 55 -20.21 -13.70 15.03
C ASP A 55 -21.64 -13.14 15.18
#